data_AF-A0A7V7DTV4-F1
#
_entry.id   AF-A0A7V7DTV4-F1
#
_cell.length_a   1.000
_cell.length_b   1.000
_cell.length_c   1.000
_cell.angle_alpha   90.00
_cell.angle_beta   90.00
_cell.angle_gamma   90.00
#
_symmetry.space_group_name_H-M   'P 1'
#
loop_
_entity.id
_entity.type
_entity.pdbx_description
1 polymer ?
#
loop_
_entity_poly.entity_id
_entity_poly.type
_entity_poly.pdbx_seq_one_letter_code
_entity_poly.pdbx_strand_id
1 'polypeptide(L)'
;MAGIIKIKDQLYAPEIEPLLDIMTFQDVEKAIAKGLMDRVVSGAAVVNVGDIRSVATRRQAGHWASPNVVGADHIPRTAFHAVYEALITAAEFFALKNAYGKGFDYAEAWEMYRAYERELFRFDQLYRQFCEQADIAESRIWDVLKTLREQVEACYVNGYMQDLATCWGKLVDPKGNQSLLSAWRLKDTPNQQRFFERLVAPRLREAERRRSFVVISDAFRYEAAEELTRELNGKYRFEAHLHSQLGVPWHGCSVATRKTGV
;
A
#
# COMPACT_ATOMS: atom_id res chain seq x y z
N MET A 1 -17.29 -11.35 36.27
CA MET A 1 -16.05 -11.19 37.07
C MET A 1 -15.02 -10.21 36.48
N ALA A 2 -15.22 -9.61 35.29
CA ALA A 2 -14.27 -8.64 34.71
C ALA A 2 -14.30 -7.22 35.33
N GLY A 3 -15.28 -6.91 36.19
CA GLY A 3 -15.42 -5.59 36.83
C GLY A 3 -14.78 -5.43 38.21
N ILE A 4 -14.15 -6.48 38.75
CA ILE A 4 -13.57 -6.47 40.11
C ILE A 4 -12.12 -5.99 40.11
N ILE A 5 -11.39 -6.18 39.00
CA ILE A 5 -10.02 -5.73 38.84
C ILE A 5 -10.02 -4.51 37.94
N LYS A 6 -9.73 -3.34 38.50
CA LYS A 6 -9.59 -2.07 37.78
C LYS A 6 -8.31 -2.05 36.94
N ILE A 7 -8.16 -2.99 36.00
CA ILE A 7 -6.96 -3.16 35.18
C ILE A 7 -6.67 -1.86 34.39
N LYS A 8 -7.70 -1.18 33.90
CA LYS A 8 -7.58 0.12 33.24
C LYS A 8 -6.88 1.18 34.12
N ASP A 9 -7.13 1.16 35.42
CA ASP A 9 -6.53 2.09 36.39
C ASP A 9 -5.10 1.67 36.79
N GLN A 10 -4.64 0.48 36.38
CA GLN A 10 -3.28 -0.02 36.63
C GLN A 10 -2.38 0.05 35.39
N LEU A 11 -2.95 0.34 34.21
CA LEU A 11 -2.22 0.49 32.94
C LEU A 11 -1.71 1.92 32.73
N TYR A 12 -1.23 2.60 33.77
CA TYR A 12 -0.58 3.91 33.64
C TYR A 12 0.78 3.75 32.96
N ALA A 13 0.85 4.16 31.69
CA ALA A 13 2.06 4.24 30.87
C ALA A 13 3.04 3.05 30.97
N PRO A 14 2.61 1.78 30.86
CA PRO A 14 3.57 0.70 30.78
C PRO A 14 4.26 0.77 29.42
N GLU A 15 5.58 0.62 29.41
CA GLU A 15 6.31 0.22 28.23
C GLU A 15 5.65 -1.05 27.62
N ILE A 16 5.83 -1.28 26.32
CA ILE A 16 5.17 -2.41 25.64
C ILE A 16 5.70 -3.73 26.20
N GLU A 17 6.99 -3.75 26.54
CA GLU A 17 7.80 -4.92 26.85
C GLU A 17 7.25 -5.74 28.04
N PRO A 18 6.91 -5.15 29.21
CA PRO A 18 6.28 -5.88 30.31
C PRO A 18 4.90 -6.47 30.00
N LEU A 19 4.20 -5.95 28.99
CA LEU A 19 2.86 -6.39 28.63
C LEU A 19 2.86 -7.54 27.62
N LEU A 20 3.99 -7.82 26.97
CA LEU A 20 4.06 -8.76 25.84
C LEU A 20 3.63 -10.19 26.21
N ASP A 21 3.91 -10.64 27.43
CA ASP A 21 3.55 -11.97 27.92
C ASP A 21 2.09 -12.08 28.37
N ILE A 22 1.41 -10.94 28.56
CA ILE A 22 0.02 -10.89 29.03
C ILE A 22 -0.93 -10.99 27.83
N MET A 23 -1.56 -12.17 27.69
CA MET A 23 -2.47 -12.50 26.56
C MET A 23 -3.94 -12.60 26.98
N THR A 24 -4.24 -12.51 28.27
CA THR A 24 -5.56 -12.84 28.82
C THR A 24 -6.57 -11.69 28.79
N PHE A 25 -6.10 -10.44 28.77
CA PHE A 25 -6.96 -9.26 28.92
C PHE A 25 -7.03 -8.42 27.65
N GLN A 26 -8.24 -8.10 27.20
CA GLN A 26 -8.46 -7.23 26.04
C GLN A 26 -7.92 -5.80 26.26
N ASP A 27 -7.95 -5.30 27.50
CA ASP A 27 -7.43 -3.96 27.81
C ASP A 27 -5.90 -3.89 27.62
N VAL A 28 -5.19 -5.00 27.81
CA VAL A 28 -3.76 -5.10 27.49
C VAL A 28 -3.53 -5.02 25.98
N GLU A 29 -4.40 -5.65 25.19
CA GLU A 29 -4.33 -5.57 23.72
C GLU A 29 -4.44 -4.13 23.23
N LYS A 30 -5.37 -3.35 23.81
CA LYS A 30 -5.53 -1.93 23.50
C LYS A 30 -4.32 -1.11 23.93
N ALA A 31 -3.75 -1.40 25.09
CA ALA A 31 -2.56 -0.71 25.59
C ALA A 31 -1.33 -0.96 24.69
N ILE A 32 -1.11 -2.21 24.28
CA ILE A 32 -0.02 -2.57 23.35
C ILE A 32 -0.22 -1.90 21.99
N ALA A 33 -1.42 -1.99 21.41
CA ALA A 33 -1.72 -1.35 20.13
C ALA A 33 -1.49 0.17 20.17
N LYS A 34 -1.92 0.84 21.25
CA LYS A 34 -1.68 2.27 21.44
C LYS A 34 -0.20 2.59 21.62
N GLY A 35 0.50 1.87 22.49
CA GLY A 35 1.94 2.09 22.70
C GLY A 35 2.76 1.86 21.42
N LEU A 36 2.36 0.87 20.61
CA LEU A 36 3.01 0.57 19.34
C LEU A 36 2.72 1.67 18.30
N MET A 37 1.49 2.20 18.26
CA MET A 37 1.18 3.38 17.47
C MET A 37 2.03 4.58 17.89
N ASP A 38 2.11 4.88 19.18
CA ASP A 38 2.91 6.01 19.71
C ASP A 38 4.39 5.85 19.34
N ARG A 39 4.91 4.62 19.33
CA ARG A 39 6.26 4.27 18.87
C ARG A 39 6.45 4.52 17.37
N VAL A 40 5.48 4.12 16.53
CA VAL A 40 5.52 4.36 15.07
C VAL A 40 5.47 5.86 14.76
N VAL A 41 4.55 6.58 15.41
CA VAL A 41 4.36 8.02 15.24
C VAL A 41 5.61 8.80 15.69
N SER A 42 6.06 8.57 16.92
CA SER A 42 7.20 9.31 17.48
C SER A 42 8.53 8.93 16.83
N GLY A 43 8.62 7.69 16.34
CA GLY A 43 9.80 7.12 15.69
C GLY A 43 9.81 7.24 14.16
N ALA A 44 8.90 8.00 13.54
CA ALA A 44 8.72 8.00 12.08
C ALA A 44 10.02 8.25 11.29
N ALA A 45 10.93 9.09 11.79
CA ALA A 45 12.20 9.40 11.14
C ALA A 45 13.26 8.27 11.21
N VAL A 46 13.17 7.36 12.18
CA VAL A 46 14.13 6.25 12.39
C VAL A 46 13.38 4.99 12.81
N VAL A 47 12.31 4.67 12.07
CA VAL A 47 11.41 3.58 12.45
C VAL A 47 12.10 2.22 12.33
N ASN A 48 12.03 1.42 13.39
CA ASN A 48 12.51 0.04 13.37
C ASN A 48 11.36 -0.91 12.98
N VAL A 49 11.19 -1.13 11.68
CA VAL A 49 10.14 -2.01 11.13
C VAL A 49 10.20 -3.42 11.72
N GLY A 50 11.40 -3.94 11.98
CA GLY A 50 11.59 -5.28 12.54
C GLY A 50 11.03 -5.41 13.95
N ASP A 51 11.27 -4.42 14.81
CA ASP A 51 10.70 -4.36 16.16
C ASP A 51 9.16 -4.31 16.11
N ILE A 52 8.61 -3.38 15.33
CA ILE A 52 7.15 -3.23 15.17
C ILE A 52 6.51 -4.54 14.69
N ARG A 53 7.09 -5.16 13.66
CA ARG A 53 6.60 -6.44 13.12
C ARG A 53 6.69 -7.56 14.15
N SER A 54 7.78 -7.64 14.91
CA SER A 54 7.95 -8.70 15.91
C SER A 54 6.86 -8.66 16.98
N VAL A 55 6.51 -7.47 17.47
CA VAL A 55 5.42 -7.27 18.44
C VAL A 55 4.08 -7.57 17.78
N ALA A 56 3.80 -6.95 16.63
CA ALA A 56 2.54 -7.11 15.91
C ALA A 56 2.22 -8.58 15.57
N THR A 57 3.15 -9.30 14.95
CA THR A 57 2.97 -10.72 14.59
C THR A 57 2.80 -11.60 15.84
N ARG A 58 3.53 -11.31 16.92
CA ARG A 58 3.34 -12.02 18.20
C ARG A 58 1.93 -11.82 18.74
N ARG A 59 1.37 -10.60 18.66
CA ARG A 59 0.01 -10.31 19.13
C ARG A 59 -1.07 -10.88 18.21
N GLN A 60 -0.86 -10.85 16.90
CA GLN A 60 -1.74 -11.47 15.90
C GLN A 60 -1.82 -13.00 16.03
N ALA A 61 -0.79 -13.66 16.57
CA ALA A 61 -0.86 -15.07 16.93
C ALA A 61 -1.69 -15.33 18.21
N GLY A 62 -1.99 -14.30 18.99
CA GLY A 62 -2.73 -14.37 20.25
C GLY A 62 -4.25 -14.38 20.10
N HIS A 63 -4.95 -14.63 21.22
CA HIS A 63 -6.41 -14.82 21.24
C HIS A 63 -7.22 -13.64 20.68
N TRP A 64 -6.75 -12.40 20.91
CA TRP A 64 -7.51 -11.19 20.62
C TRP A 64 -7.37 -10.68 19.18
N ALA A 65 -6.34 -11.11 18.46
CA ALA A 65 -6.02 -10.63 17.11
C ALA A 65 -5.78 -11.76 16.10
N SER A 66 -5.98 -13.02 16.48
CA SER A 66 -5.84 -14.15 15.57
C SER A 66 -7.11 -14.37 14.74
N PRO A 67 -6.99 -14.49 13.40
CA PRO A 67 -8.13 -14.81 12.54
C PRO A 67 -8.55 -16.29 12.65
N ASN A 68 -7.69 -17.15 13.22
CA ASN A 68 -7.91 -18.60 13.26
C ASN A 68 -8.67 -19.07 14.52
N VAL A 69 -8.92 -18.17 15.47
CA VAL A 69 -9.61 -18.51 16.72
C VAL A 69 -11.12 -18.41 16.50
N VAL A 70 -11.79 -19.55 16.56
CA VAL A 70 -13.26 -19.62 16.61
C VAL A 70 -13.74 -19.06 17.95
N GLY A 71 -14.60 -18.05 17.92
CA GLY A 71 -15.09 -17.41 19.13
C GLY A 71 -16.27 -16.49 18.85
N ALA A 72 -16.79 -15.82 19.89
CA ALA A 72 -17.98 -15.00 19.76
C ALA A 72 -17.76 -13.73 18.92
N ASP A 73 -18.74 -13.39 18.09
CA ASP A 73 -18.73 -12.26 17.15
C ASP A 73 -18.54 -10.88 17.80
N HIS A 74 -18.87 -10.75 19.09
CA HIS A 74 -18.70 -9.49 19.83
C HIS A 74 -17.24 -9.18 20.18
N ILE A 75 -16.33 -10.14 19.99
CA ILE A 75 -14.89 -9.92 20.19
C ILE A 75 -14.31 -9.40 18.86
N PRO A 76 -13.82 -8.16 18.79
CA PRO A 76 -13.41 -7.51 17.54
C PRO A 76 -12.02 -7.97 17.06
N ARG A 77 -11.86 -9.29 16.82
CA ARG A 77 -10.55 -9.89 16.46
C ARG A 77 -10.01 -9.37 15.14
N THR A 78 -10.88 -9.28 14.14
CA THR A 78 -10.54 -8.76 12.81
C THR A 78 -10.03 -7.33 12.88
N ALA A 79 -10.63 -6.51 13.74
CA ALA A 79 -10.20 -5.13 13.93
C ALA A 79 -8.87 -5.03 14.68
N PHE A 80 -8.62 -5.83 15.73
CA PHE A 80 -7.30 -5.87 16.36
C PHE A 80 -6.22 -6.35 15.39
N HIS A 81 -6.53 -7.38 14.59
CA HIS A 81 -5.63 -7.86 13.55
C HIS A 81 -5.28 -6.74 12.56
N ALA A 82 -6.31 -6.03 12.08
CA ALA A 82 -6.16 -4.91 11.15
C ALA A 82 -5.38 -3.74 11.76
N VAL A 83 -5.54 -3.45 13.06
CA VAL A 83 -4.70 -2.46 13.75
C VAL A 83 -3.22 -2.82 13.65
N TYR A 84 -2.86 -4.08 13.90
CA TYR A 84 -1.47 -4.53 13.81
C TYR A 84 -0.94 -4.52 12.37
N GLU A 85 -1.74 -4.93 11.39
CA GLU A 85 -1.37 -4.81 9.97
C GLU A 85 -1.18 -3.35 9.55
N ALA A 86 -2.05 -2.44 9.99
CA ALA A 86 -1.92 -1.00 9.72
C ALA A 86 -0.63 -0.44 10.33
N LEU A 87 -0.26 -0.86 11.54
CA LEU A 87 0.98 -0.43 12.21
C LEU A 87 2.24 -0.92 11.48
N ILE A 88 2.26 -2.18 11.02
CA ILE A 88 3.35 -2.71 10.20
C ILE A 88 3.46 -1.92 8.90
N THR A 89 2.34 -1.77 8.19
CA THR A 89 2.29 -1.08 6.89
C THR A 89 2.73 0.39 7.01
N ALA A 90 2.29 1.09 8.06
CA ALA A 90 2.72 2.46 8.33
C ALA A 90 4.22 2.55 8.64
N ALA A 91 4.76 1.60 9.43
CA ALA A 91 6.20 1.56 9.71
C ALA A 91 7.02 1.32 8.42
N GLU A 92 6.57 0.42 7.54
CA GLU A 92 7.19 0.21 6.23
C GLU A 92 7.11 1.47 5.35
N PHE A 93 5.96 2.16 5.37
CA PHE A 93 5.78 3.40 4.62
C PHE A 93 6.76 4.49 5.08
N PHE A 94 6.90 4.70 6.39
CA PHE A 94 7.85 5.67 6.92
C PHE A 94 9.30 5.28 6.63
N ALA A 95 9.65 3.99 6.76
CA ALA A 95 10.98 3.51 6.39
C ALA A 95 11.31 3.78 4.92
N LEU A 96 10.34 3.54 4.02
CA LEU A 96 10.48 3.86 2.60
C LEU A 96 10.61 5.37 2.37
N LYS A 97 9.80 6.19 3.03
CA LYS A 97 9.92 7.67 2.93
C LYS A 97 11.29 8.16 3.39
N ASN A 98 11.84 7.58 4.46
CA ASN A 98 13.17 7.94 4.96
C ASN A 98 14.28 7.56 3.97
N ALA A 99 14.16 6.41 3.28
CA ALA A 99 15.09 6.03 2.21
C ALA A 99 15.11 7.05 1.05
N TYR A 100 13.97 7.69 0.79
CA TYR A 100 13.82 8.78 -0.18
C TYR A 100 13.85 10.18 0.44
N GLY A 101 14.54 10.36 1.58
CA GLY A 101 14.60 11.65 2.30
C GLY A 101 15.22 12.80 1.49
N LYS A 102 15.98 12.51 0.43
CA LYS A 102 16.53 13.52 -0.50
C LYS A 102 15.53 13.97 -1.58
N GLY A 103 14.33 13.40 -1.62
CA GLY A 103 13.33 13.64 -2.65
C GLY A 103 13.59 12.85 -3.94
N PHE A 104 12.91 13.25 -5.00
CA PHE A 104 13.01 12.65 -6.34
C PHE A 104 13.71 13.62 -7.29
N ASP A 105 14.85 13.18 -7.82
CA ASP A 105 15.61 13.93 -8.82
C ASP A 105 16.05 12.96 -9.91
N TYR A 106 15.34 12.97 -11.03
CA TYR A 106 15.61 12.12 -12.19
C TYR A 106 15.92 13.01 -13.39
N ALA A 107 16.99 12.69 -14.11
CA ALA A 107 17.44 13.51 -15.23
C ALA A 107 16.57 13.29 -16.47
N GLU A 108 16.10 12.05 -16.68
CA GLU A 108 15.29 11.68 -17.84
C GLU A 108 13.94 11.05 -17.47
N ALA A 109 12.93 11.24 -18.33
CA ALA A 109 11.58 10.72 -18.07
C ALA A 109 11.52 9.19 -17.98
N TRP A 110 12.35 8.48 -18.74
CA TRP A 110 12.39 7.02 -18.68
C TRP A 110 13.04 6.51 -17.38
N GLU A 111 14.00 7.25 -16.80
CA GLU A 111 14.62 6.88 -15.53
C GLU A 111 13.59 6.93 -14.41
N MET A 112 12.82 8.01 -14.34
CA MET A 112 11.74 8.17 -13.38
C MET A 112 10.66 7.08 -13.58
N TYR A 113 10.30 6.79 -14.82
CA TYR A 113 9.33 5.74 -15.14
C TYR A 113 9.80 4.36 -14.66
N ARG A 114 11.09 4.02 -14.89
CA ARG A 114 11.68 2.76 -14.41
C ARG A 114 11.83 2.73 -12.90
N ALA A 115 12.13 3.87 -12.27
CA ALA A 115 12.15 3.95 -10.81
C ALA A 115 10.77 3.66 -10.22
N TYR A 116 9.71 4.16 -10.87
CA TYR A 116 8.35 3.85 -10.48
C TYR A 116 8.03 2.37 -10.56
N GLU A 117 8.38 1.70 -11.67
CA GLU A 117 8.19 0.25 -11.81
C GLU A 117 8.95 -0.58 -10.79
N ARG A 118 10.14 -0.12 -10.37
CA ARG A 118 11.01 -0.88 -9.48
C ARG A 118 10.65 -0.73 -8.01
N GLU A 119 10.32 0.49 -7.58
CA GLU A 119 10.22 0.78 -6.15
C GLU A 119 9.18 1.84 -5.79
N LEU A 120 9.01 2.90 -6.59
CA LEU A 120 8.12 4.00 -6.16
C LEU A 120 6.65 3.58 -6.07
N PHE A 121 6.21 2.60 -6.86
CA PHE A 121 4.86 2.02 -6.74
C PHE A 121 4.55 1.52 -5.31
N ARG A 122 5.56 1.18 -4.51
CA ARG A 122 5.40 0.71 -3.13
C ARG A 122 4.80 1.78 -2.23
N PHE A 123 5.03 3.08 -2.50
CA PHE A 123 4.36 4.14 -1.75
C PHE A 123 2.85 4.08 -1.93
N ASP A 124 2.38 3.92 -3.17
CA ASP A 124 0.96 3.77 -3.49
C ASP A 124 0.38 2.46 -2.91
N GLN A 125 1.15 1.37 -2.96
CA GLN A 125 0.77 0.07 -2.41
C GLN A 125 0.56 0.14 -0.89
N LEU A 126 1.58 0.62 -0.16
CA LEU A 126 1.58 0.72 1.30
C LEU A 126 0.50 1.71 1.77
N TYR A 127 0.31 2.84 1.07
CA TYR A 127 -0.76 3.78 1.40
C TYR A 127 -2.15 3.15 1.29
N ARG A 128 -2.42 2.45 0.17
CA ARG A 128 -3.71 1.77 -0.03
C ARG A 128 -3.95 0.67 1.02
N GLN A 129 -2.94 -0.17 1.26
CA GLN A 129 -3.01 -1.23 2.26
C GLN A 129 -3.27 -0.66 3.66
N PHE A 130 -2.58 0.42 4.03
CA PHE A 130 -2.80 1.10 5.30
C PHE A 130 -4.24 1.60 5.43
N CYS A 131 -4.76 2.29 4.40
CA CYS A 131 -6.15 2.77 4.40
C CYS A 131 -7.16 1.63 4.55
N GLU A 132 -6.97 0.53 3.83
CA GLU A 132 -7.83 -0.66 3.95
C GLU A 132 -7.85 -1.22 5.37
N GLN A 133 -6.67 -1.39 5.99
CA GLN A 133 -6.58 -1.89 7.36
C GLN A 133 -7.13 -0.89 8.39
N ALA A 134 -6.90 0.40 8.19
CA ALA A 134 -7.46 1.45 9.03
C ALA A 134 -9.00 1.46 8.99
N ASP A 135 -9.59 1.34 7.79
CA ASP A 135 -11.05 1.30 7.64
C ASP A 135 -11.66 0.03 8.28
N ILE A 136 -10.99 -1.12 8.16
CA ILE A 136 -11.40 -2.35 8.87
C ILE A 136 -11.35 -2.15 10.39
N ALA A 137 -10.28 -1.55 10.91
CA ALA A 137 -10.11 -1.30 12.34
C ALA A 137 -11.16 -0.31 12.89
N GLU A 138 -11.34 0.83 12.22
CA GLU A 138 -12.27 1.91 12.63
C GLU A 138 -13.73 1.44 12.67
N SER A 139 -14.10 0.46 11.84
CA SER A 139 -15.46 -0.11 11.82
C SER A 139 -15.88 -0.78 13.14
N ARG A 140 -14.93 -1.11 14.04
CA ARG A 140 -15.18 -1.86 15.29
C ARG A 140 -14.42 -1.34 16.52
N ILE A 141 -13.29 -0.66 16.33
CA ILE A 141 -12.43 -0.15 17.40
C ILE A 141 -12.24 1.36 17.15
N TRP A 142 -12.78 2.17 18.04
CA TRP A 142 -12.83 3.62 17.88
C TRP A 142 -11.45 4.30 18.04
N ASP A 143 -11.17 5.30 17.18
CA ASP A 143 -10.11 6.34 17.20
C ASP A 143 -8.64 5.95 17.41
N VAL A 144 -8.29 4.67 17.57
CA VAL A 144 -6.89 4.27 17.82
C VAL A 144 -5.98 4.74 16.69
N LEU A 145 -6.38 4.61 15.42
CA LEU A 145 -5.49 4.89 14.28
C LEU A 145 -5.61 6.30 13.72
N LYS A 146 -6.49 7.15 14.23
CA LYS A 146 -6.82 8.44 13.61
C LYS A 146 -5.58 9.34 13.44
N THR A 147 -4.81 9.52 14.51
CA THR A 147 -3.58 10.31 14.48
C THR A 147 -2.53 9.73 13.53
N LEU A 148 -2.41 8.39 13.48
CA LEU A 148 -1.49 7.74 12.55
C LEU A 148 -1.94 7.94 11.10
N ARG A 149 -3.25 7.85 10.82
CA ARG A 149 -3.84 8.06 9.50
C ARG A 149 -3.54 9.47 8.98
N GLU A 150 -3.77 10.48 9.80
CA GLU A 150 -3.47 11.88 9.45
C GLU A 150 -1.98 12.07 9.09
N GLN A 151 -1.07 11.41 9.81
CA GLN A 151 0.37 11.48 9.52
C GLN A 151 0.78 10.75 8.25
N VAL A 152 0.25 9.54 8.03
CA VAL A 152 0.50 8.75 6.81
C VAL A 152 -0.03 9.52 5.60
N GLU A 153 -1.25 10.06 5.68
CA GLU A 153 -1.86 10.87 4.62
C GLU A 153 -1.05 12.13 4.34
N ALA A 154 -0.63 12.87 5.38
CA ALA A 154 0.21 14.05 5.21
C ALA A 154 1.54 13.71 4.51
N CYS A 155 2.19 12.59 4.88
CA CYS A 155 3.43 12.16 4.25
C CYS A 155 3.23 11.70 2.80
N TYR A 156 2.10 11.05 2.51
CA TYR A 156 1.75 10.58 1.17
C TYR A 156 1.41 11.75 0.24
N VAL A 157 0.50 12.63 0.64
CA VAL A 157 0.03 13.75 -0.20
C VAL A 157 1.10 14.83 -0.33
N ASN A 158 1.60 15.35 0.79
CA ASN A 158 2.49 16.52 0.79
C ASN A 158 3.96 16.14 0.55
N GLY A 159 4.33 14.89 0.82
CA GLY A 159 5.67 14.39 0.55
C GLY A 159 5.69 13.68 -0.81
N TYR A 160 5.25 12.43 -0.83
CA TYR A 160 5.41 11.56 -1.99
C TYR A 160 4.73 12.11 -3.26
N MET A 161 3.41 12.33 -3.25
CA MET A 161 2.67 12.74 -4.44
C MET A 161 3.14 14.10 -4.97
N GLN A 162 3.32 15.09 -4.08
CA GLN A 162 3.74 16.43 -4.48
C GLN A 162 5.16 16.45 -5.07
N ASP A 163 6.12 15.78 -4.43
CA ASP A 163 7.50 15.69 -4.92
C ASP A 163 7.55 14.97 -6.27
N LEU A 164 6.82 13.85 -6.38
CA LEU A 164 6.74 13.05 -7.60
C LEU A 164 6.11 13.86 -8.75
N ALA A 165 4.97 14.51 -8.50
CA ALA A 165 4.30 15.33 -9.50
C ALA A 165 5.18 16.50 -9.98
N THR A 166 5.93 17.11 -9.05
CA THR A 166 6.88 18.19 -9.38
C THR A 166 8.01 17.70 -10.26
N CYS A 167 8.62 16.55 -9.93
CA CYS A 167 9.68 15.94 -10.75
C CYS A 167 9.15 15.55 -12.14
N TRP A 168 8.02 14.86 -12.20
CA TRP A 168 7.41 14.45 -13.46
C TRP A 168 7.01 15.66 -14.32
N GLY A 169 6.46 16.71 -13.72
CA GLY A 169 6.08 17.94 -14.40
C GLY A 169 7.24 18.60 -15.14
N LYS A 170 8.43 18.66 -14.53
CA LYS A 170 9.65 19.19 -15.17
C LYS A 170 10.07 18.37 -16.40
N LEU A 171 9.88 17.05 -16.35
CA LEU A 171 10.24 16.12 -17.42
C LEU A 171 9.23 16.16 -18.59
N VAL A 172 7.97 16.48 -18.27
CA VAL A 172 6.86 16.59 -19.23
C VAL A 172 6.84 17.96 -19.92
N ASP A 173 7.23 19.03 -19.24
CA ASP A 173 7.15 20.42 -19.71
C ASP A 173 7.71 20.58 -21.14
N PRO A 174 6.92 21.09 -22.10
CA PRO A 174 7.37 21.28 -23.48
C PRO A 174 8.46 22.35 -23.61
N LYS A 175 8.66 23.19 -22.59
CA LYS A 175 9.76 24.17 -22.50
C LYS A 175 11.00 23.61 -21.80
N GLY A 176 10.93 22.39 -21.25
CA GLY A 176 12.03 21.72 -20.59
C GLY A 176 12.98 21.00 -21.56
N ASN A 177 14.18 20.66 -21.09
CA ASN A 177 15.24 20.06 -21.90
C ASN A 177 14.90 18.66 -22.47
N GLN A 178 13.92 17.96 -21.88
CA GLN A 178 13.51 16.59 -22.28
C GLN A 178 12.28 16.57 -23.21
N SER A 179 11.41 17.60 -23.12
CA SER A 179 10.17 17.78 -23.90
C SER A 179 9.42 16.47 -24.25
N LEU A 180 9.08 15.66 -23.24
CA LEU A 180 8.37 14.38 -23.45
C LEU A 180 7.08 14.54 -24.27
N LEU A 181 6.40 15.68 -24.13
CA LEU A 181 5.18 16.00 -24.89
C LEU A 181 5.37 16.13 -26.40
N SER A 182 6.60 16.33 -26.89
CA SER A 182 6.85 16.51 -28.33
C SER A 182 6.60 15.23 -29.13
N ALA A 183 7.00 14.07 -28.58
CA ALA A 183 6.87 12.77 -29.24
C ALA A 183 5.99 11.78 -28.46
N TRP A 184 5.78 12.03 -27.16
CA TRP A 184 5.14 11.15 -26.20
C TRP A 184 5.54 9.68 -26.34
N ARG A 185 6.85 9.47 -26.22
CA ARG A 185 7.50 8.16 -26.30
C ARG A 185 8.59 8.10 -25.24
N LEU A 186 8.63 6.97 -24.55
CA LEU A 186 9.72 6.64 -23.65
C LEU A 186 10.53 5.49 -24.26
N LYS A 187 11.83 5.50 -23.98
CA LYS A 187 12.73 4.43 -24.40
C LYS A 187 12.29 3.12 -23.77
N ASP A 188 12.18 2.07 -24.58
CA ASP A 188 11.84 0.70 -24.16
C ASP A 188 10.49 0.55 -23.42
N THR A 189 9.60 1.54 -23.55
CA THR A 189 8.24 1.50 -22.99
C THR A 189 7.22 1.63 -24.13
N PRO A 190 6.38 0.61 -24.37
CA PRO A 190 5.37 0.68 -25.42
C PRO A 190 4.24 1.62 -25.04
N ASN A 191 3.73 2.39 -26.01
CA ASN A 191 2.51 3.17 -25.84
C ASN A 191 1.29 2.24 -25.80
N GLN A 192 0.37 2.53 -24.88
CA GLN A 192 -0.87 1.76 -24.67
C GLN A 192 -1.73 1.63 -25.93
N GLN A 193 -1.70 2.62 -26.82
CA GLN A 193 -2.46 2.63 -28.09
C GLN A 193 -2.17 1.41 -28.98
N ARG A 194 -1.02 0.75 -28.81
CA ARG A 194 -0.62 -0.45 -29.56
C ARG A 194 -0.80 -1.76 -28.77
N PHE A 195 -1.54 -1.74 -27.67
CA PHE A 195 -1.75 -2.89 -26.79
C PHE A 195 -2.26 -4.13 -27.54
N PHE A 196 -3.35 -3.99 -28.29
CA PHE A 196 -3.97 -5.13 -28.98
C PHE A 196 -3.01 -5.77 -29.99
N GLU A 197 -2.41 -4.95 -30.85
CA GLU A 197 -1.49 -5.39 -31.90
C GLU A 197 -0.25 -6.10 -31.34
N ARG A 198 0.27 -5.62 -30.19
CA ARG A 198 1.51 -6.12 -29.59
C ARG A 198 1.29 -7.31 -28.67
N LEU A 199 0.20 -7.36 -27.91
CA LEU A 199 0.02 -8.35 -26.84
C LEU A 199 -1.10 -9.37 -27.10
N VAL A 200 -2.19 -8.95 -27.75
CA VAL A 200 -3.38 -9.82 -27.94
C VAL A 200 -3.34 -10.53 -29.29
N ALA A 201 -3.12 -9.79 -30.37
CA ALA A 201 -3.14 -10.32 -31.73
C ALA A 201 -2.11 -11.44 -31.98
N PRO A 202 -0.86 -11.39 -31.45
CA PRO A 202 0.08 -12.50 -31.59
C PRO A 202 -0.42 -13.78 -30.91
N ARG A 203 -0.93 -13.68 -29.68
CA ARG A 203 -1.43 -14.83 -28.91
C ARG A 203 -2.63 -15.51 -29.57
N LEU A 204 -3.52 -14.74 -30.18
CA LEU A 204 -4.66 -15.28 -30.92
C LEU A 204 -4.23 -16.00 -32.21
N ARG A 205 -3.12 -15.58 -32.83
CA ARG A 205 -2.60 -16.21 -34.06
C ARG A 205 -1.85 -17.52 -33.81
N GLU A 206 -1.42 -17.79 -32.57
CA GLU A 206 -0.67 -19.00 -32.23
C GLU A 206 -1.51 -20.29 -32.36
N ALA A 207 -2.83 -20.24 -32.14
CA ALA A 207 -3.72 -21.39 -32.34
C ALA A 207 -5.19 -20.97 -32.47
N GLU A 208 -5.93 -21.65 -33.36
CA GLU A 208 -7.34 -21.34 -33.69
C GLU A 208 -8.31 -21.42 -32.49
N ARG A 209 -7.99 -22.23 -31.47
CA ARG A 209 -8.80 -22.39 -30.26
C ARG A 209 -8.32 -21.58 -29.05
N ARG A 210 -7.31 -20.72 -29.21
CA ARG A 210 -6.77 -19.95 -28.08
C ARG A 210 -7.69 -18.80 -27.73
N ARG A 211 -8.02 -18.69 -26.45
CA ARG A 211 -8.85 -17.60 -25.90
C ARG A 211 -7.96 -16.66 -25.10
N SER A 212 -8.10 -15.37 -25.33
CA SER A 212 -7.48 -14.33 -24.52
C SER A 212 -8.56 -13.51 -23.83
N PHE A 213 -8.46 -13.36 -22.52
CA PHE A 213 -9.31 -12.47 -21.75
C PHE A 213 -8.50 -11.22 -21.40
N VAL A 214 -9.07 -10.06 -21.66
CA VAL A 214 -8.45 -8.77 -21.36
C VAL A 214 -9.34 -8.07 -20.37
N VAL A 215 -8.81 -7.82 -19.17
CA VAL A 215 -9.48 -7.03 -18.13
C VAL A 215 -8.85 -5.64 -18.15
N ILE A 216 -9.68 -4.62 -18.39
CA ILE A 216 -9.26 -3.21 -18.35
C ILE A 216 -10.06 -2.57 -17.23
N SER A 217 -9.36 -2.12 -16.20
CA SER A 217 -9.95 -1.37 -15.09
C SER A 217 -9.27 -0.02 -15.00
N ASP A 218 -10.08 1.02 -14.84
CA ASP A 218 -9.65 2.40 -14.55
C ASP A 218 -8.96 2.54 -13.18
N ALA A 219 -9.17 1.55 -12.30
CA ALA A 219 -8.59 1.45 -10.97
C ALA A 219 -7.34 0.55 -10.90
N PHE A 220 -7.00 -0.19 -11.96
CA PHE A 220 -5.78 -1.03 -11.98
C PHE A 220 -4.54 -0.18 -12.30
N ARG A 221 -4.12 0.57 -11.29
CA ARG A 221 -2.80 1.21 -11.28
C ARG A 221 -1.71 0.13 -11.12
N TYR A 222 -0.47 0.50 -11.42
CA TYR A 222 0.64 -0.45 -11.52
C TYR A 222 0.89 -1.20 -10.21
N GLU A 223 0.74 -0.55 -9.05
CA GLU A 223 0.95 -1.14 -7.72
C GLU A 223 -0.04 -2.27 -7.41
N ALA A 224 -1.30 -2.14 -7.87
CA ALA A 224 -2.30 -3.18 -7.72
C ALA A 224 -2.02 -4.36 -8.67
N ALA A 225 -1.53 -4.05 -9.88
CA ALA A 225 -1.10 -5.07 -10.83
C ALA A 225 0.15 -5.84 -10.35
N GLU A 226 1.10 -5.16 -9.69
CA GLU A 226 2.26 -5.80 -9.04
C GLU A 226 1.82 -6.74 -7.93
N GLU A 227 0.94 -6.27 -7.03
CA GLU A 227 0.42 -7.10 -5.94
C GLU A 227 -0.26 -8.37 -6.47
N LEU A 228 -1.17 -8.21 -7.43
CA LEU A 228 -1.88 -9.33 -8.04
C LEU A 228 -0.92 -10.29 -8.75
N THR A 229 0.08 -9.77 -9.47
CA THR A 229 1.08 -10.61 -10.15
C THR A 229 1.86 -11.45 -9.14
N ARG A 230 2.29 -10.83 -8.03
CA ARG A 230 2.98 -11.51 -6.94
C ARG A 230 2.12 -12.58 -6.29
N GLU A 231 0.85 -12.30 -6.02
CA GLU A 231 -0.09 -13.28 -5.47
C GLU A 231 -0.36 -14.46 -6.41
N LEU A 232 -0.56 -14.20 -7.71
CA LEU A 232 -0.81 -15.25 -8.69
C LEU A 232 0.40 -16.18 -8.82
N ASN A 233 1.62 -15.63 -8.86
CA ASN A 233 2.84 -16.42 -8.92
C ASN A 233 3.11 -17.22 -7.64
N GLY A 234 2.49 -16.86 -6.51
CA GLY A 234 2.50 -17.67 -5.28
C GLY A 234 1.53 -18.87 -5.32
N LYS A 235 0.64 -18.95 -6.30
CA LYS A 235 -0.38 -20.01 -6.41
C LYS A 235 0.05 -21.09 -7.39
N TYR A 236 -0.30 -22.34 -7.07
CA TYR A 236 -0.01 -23.48 -7.94
C TYR A 236 -0.74 -23.37 -9.30
N ARG A 237 -0.03 -23.65 -10.40
CA ARG A 237 -0.51 -23.64 -11.81
C ARG A 237 -0.78 -22.28 -12.44
N PHE A 238 -0.33 -21.19 -11.82
CA PHE A 238 -0.40 -19.86 -12.43
C PHE A 238 1.00 -19.34 -12.76
N GLU A 239 1.11 -18.64 -13.87
CA GLU A 239 2.27 -17.85 -14.25
C GLU A 239 1.76 -16.48 -14.69
N ALA A 240 2.24 -15.43 -14.04
CA ALA A 240 1.85 -14.05 -14.27
C ALA A 240 3.10 -13.20 -14.55
N HIS A 241 3.03 -12.38 -15.59
CA HIS A 241 4.06 -11.41 -15.93
C HIS A 241 3.47 -10.00 -15.90
N LEU A 242 4.21 -9.07 -15.30
CA LEU A 242 3.86 -7.67 -15.25
C LEU A 242 4.66 -6.89 -16.29
N HIS A 243 3.95 -6.12 -17.11
CA HIS A 243 4.54 -5.16 -18.03
C HIS A 243 3.77 -3.85 -17.95
N SER A 244 4.48 -2.73 -17.93
CA SER A 244 3.88 -1.40 -18.00
C SER A 244 3.75 -0.92 -19.44
N GLN A 245 2.87 0.06 -19.64
CA GLN A 245 2.72 0.76 -20.90
C GLN A 245 2.60 2.25 -20.62
N LEU A 246 3.12 3.08 -21.53
CA LEU A 246 2.96 4.52 -21.45
C LEU A 246 1.51 4.86 -21.85
N GLY A 247 0.77 5.45 -20.90
CA GLY A 247 -0.58 5.96 -21.12
C GLY A 247 -0.60 7.16 -22.07
N VAL A 248 -1.75 7.80 -22.27
CA VAL A 248 -1.88 8.94 -23.18
C VAL A 248 -1.56 10.28 -22.50
N PRO A 249 -0.93 11.24 -23.20
CA PRO A 249 -0.83 12.63 -22.75
C PRO A 249 -2.16 13.31 -23.03
N TRP A 250 -2.89 13.76 -22.01
CA TRP A 250 -4.14 14.46 -22.29
C TRP A 250 -3.88 15.92 -22.67
N HIS A 251 -4.17 16.27 -23.93
CA HIS A 251 -4.63 17.61 -24.28
C HIS A 251 -6.09 17.74 -23.82
N GLY A 252 -6.33 18.47 -22.73
CA GLY A 252 -7.68 18.84 -22.30
C GLY A 252 -8.43 17.73 -21.55
N CYS A 253 -9.02 18.11 -20.42
CA CYS A 253 -9.84 17.28 -19.55
C CYS A 253 -11.00 16.61 -20.32
N SER A 254 -11.10 15.27 -20.31
CA SER A 254 -12.34 14.49 -20.31
C SER A 254 -12.04 13.00 -20.16
N VAL A 255 -12.40 12.46 -18.99
CA VAL A 255 -12.59 11.03 -18.77
C VAL A 255 -13.58 10.51 -19.81
N ALA A 256 -13.14 9.57 -20.64
CA ALA A 256 -14.00 8.82 -21.55
C ALA A 256 -13.63 7.33 -21.46
N THR A 257 -14.12 6.66 -20.43
CA THR A 257 -14.21 5.19 -20.37
C THR A 257 -15.56 4.76 -20.94
N ARG A 258 -15.53 4.23 -22.17
CA ARG A 258 -16.71 3.73 -22.87
C ARG A 258 -17.01 2.31 -22.43
N LYS A 259 -18.26 2.10 -22.03
CA LYS A 259 -18.87 0.86 -21.54
C LYS A 259 -19.13 -0.12 -22.69
N THR A 260 -18.72 -1.37 -22.55
CA THR A 260 -19.39 -2.54 -23.15
C THR A 260 -19.30 -3.68 -22.16
N GLY A 261 -20.44 -4.02 -21.56
CA GLY A 261 -20.56 -5.05 -20.55
C GLY A 261 -20.66 -6.47 -21.12
N VAL A 262 -20.49 -7.42 -20.20
CA VAL A 262 -21.51 -8.46 -19.97
C VAL A 262 -22.19 -8.08 -18.66
#